data_AF-F8GNT7-F1
#
_entry.id   AF-F8GNT7-F1
#
_cell.length_a   1.000
_cell.length_b   1.000
_cell.length_c   1.000
_cell.angle_alpha   90.00
_cell.angle_beta   90.00
_cell.angle_gamma   90.00
#
_symmetry.space_group_name_H-M   'P 1'
#
loop_
_entity.id
_entity.type
_entity.pdbx_description
1 polymer ?
#
loop_
_entity_poly.entity_id
_entity_poly.type
_entity_poly.pdbx_seq_one_letter_code
_entity_poly.pdbx_strand_id
1 'polypeptide(L)'
;MRLAIWLVVVAVLWSGAVVAASFGSKGGPDPANIDHITDLLREDPYDLELLISFGTSKGGSAGHIALAIRDEVPGDDLVYSANFYADRARRHATGFYTNDLMVAIPKKEYLYKTVSSVAQTASFGLDFGEIYKRSIIGVRVYGVPASDKAALAAYFKRINYDYHRRARNTEYHRGEIKYDYLRLNCAKTIGAAFKFGANYRDLDVTSARVLSGRRVVAAATANVPTEMAMKLIEEWGKRGYGMDVVLYKKYGGSSYVDPHEDEKVAFKDLPNRFPSVLSLDFRREEGAYQDFDNLFAMYLLYNLGKYSVRVNERTLLLEIEKEKDPMTYQEAARLANRSARSDSENFRRHLEFRPRGTRIGETPDNTHLYNFTDDSAMKIQPNKD
;
A
#
# COMPACT_ATOMS: atom_id res chain seq x y z
N MET A 1 26.52 56.46 52.13
CA MET A 1 25.59 56.43 50.97
C MET A 1 26.44 56.56 49.71
N ARG A 2 26.48 55.67 48.72
CA ARG A 2 25.64 54.53 48.32
C ARG A 2 26.53 53.39 47.79
N LEU A 3 26.14 52.17 48.11
CA LEU A 3 26.77 50.91 47.68
C LEU A 3 26.50 50.64 46.20
N ALA A 4 27.52 50.12 45.51
CA ALA A 4 27.40 49.42 44.25
C ALA A 4 26.84 48.02 44.48
N ILE A 5 25.81 47.63 43.72
CA ILE A 5 25.32 46.25 43.66
C ILE A 5 25.38 45.83 42.19
N TRP A 6 26.28 44.88 41.93
CA TRP A 6 26.43 44.17 40.67
C TRP A 6 25.28 43.15 40.52
N LEU A 7 24.55 43.22 39.40
CA LEU A 7 23.61 42.19 38.97
C LEU A 7 24.30 41.31 37.93
N VAL A 8 24.71 40.11 38.34
CA VAL A 8 25.13 39.04 37.42
C VAL A 8 23.86 38.33 36.95
N VAL A 9 23.49 38.54 35.69
CA VAL A 9 22.45 37.76 35.01
C VAL A 9 23.12 36.48 34.48
N VAL A 10 22.88 35.35 35.12
CA VAL A 10 23.23 34.04 34.56
C VAL A 10 22.12 33.62 33.60
N ALA A 11 22.36 33.83 32.31
CA ALA A 11 21.53 33.23 31.25
C ALA A 11 21.87 31.73 31.19
N VAL A 12 21.04 30.90 31.83
CA VAL A 12 21.09 29.45 31.63
C VAL A 12 20.52 29.18 30.23
N LEU A 13 21.42 29.06 29.26
CA LEU A 13 21.13 28.48 27.96
C LEU A 13 20.85 26.99 28.19
N TRP A 14 19.58 26.61 28.28
CA TRP A 14 19.17 25.24 28.02
C TRP A 14 19.40 24.97 26.53
N SER A 15 20.59 24.48 26.20
CA SER A 15 20.82 23.69 25.00
C SER A 15 20.02 22.40 25.16
N GLY A 16 18.75 22.43 24.75
CA GLY A 16 17.99 21.21 24.55
C GLY A 16 18.77 20.34 23.58
N ALA A 17 19.37 19.26 24.07
CA ALA A 17 19.94 18.25 23.22
C ALA A 17 18.80 17.72 22.35
N VAL A 18 18.77 18.15 21.09
CA VAL A 18 17.91 17.55 20.07
C VAL A 18 18.43 16.12 19.94
N VAL A 19 17.77 15.19 20.63
CA VAL A 19 18.01 13.77 20.46
C VAL A 19 17.70 13.48 19.00
N ALA A 20 18.74 13.14 18.23
CA ALA A 20 18.57 12.77 16.84
C ALA A 20 17.54 11.64 16.75
N ALA A 21 16.53 11.79 15.90
CA ALA A 21 15.50 10.79 15.72
C ALA A 21 16.14 9.47 15.25
N SER A 22 15.68 8.36 15.81
CA SER A 22 16.19 7.03 15.46
C SER A 22 15.75 6.61 14.05
N PHE A 23 16.47 5.67 13.46
CA PHE A 23 16.06 5.05 12.19
C PHE A 23 14.64 4.49 12.30
N GLY A 24 13.83 4.72 11.26
CA GLY A 24 12.43 4.32 11.24
C GLY A 24 11.50 5.17 12.11
N SER A 25 11.95 6.34 12.55
CA SER A 25 11.12 7.39 13.14
C SER A 25 11.01 8.60 12.22
N LYS A 26 9.91 9.37 12.32
CA LYS A 26 9.77 10.64 11.60
C LYS A 26 10.95 11.56 11.90
N GLY A 27 11.64 12.03 10.85
CA GLY A 27 12.84 12.85 10.95
C GLY A 27 14.15 12.10 11.25
N GLY A 28 14.12 10.76 11.31
CA GLY A 28 15.32 9.94 11.49
C GLY A 28 16.16 9.79 10.21
N PRO A 29 17.27 9.04 10.24
CA PRO A 29 18.00 8.73 9.02
C PRO A 29 17.19 7.84 8.09
N ASP A 30 17.26 8.13 6.80
CA ASP A 30 16.78 7.27 5.71
C ASP A 30 17.78 6.11 5.45
N PRO A 31 17.38 4.99 4.81
CA PRO A 31 18.33 4.01 4.31
C PRO A 31 19.34 4.66 3.36
N ALA A 32 20.63 4.49 3.62
CA ALA A 32 21.68 5.21 2.89
C ALA A 32 21.80 4.79 1.41
N ASN A 33 21.22 3.66 1.02
CA ASN A 33 21.31 3.10 -0.33
C ASN A 33 19.97 3.10 -1.09
N ILE A 34 19.02 4.01 -0.74
CA ILE A 34 17.75 4.15 -1.48
C ILE A 34 17.99 4.27 -2.99
N ASP A 35 18.92 5.14 -3.41
CA ASP A 35 19.17 5.39 -4.83
C ASP A 35 19.65 4.12 -5.53
N HIS A 36 20.62 3.40 -4.95
CA HIS A 36 21.13 2.14 -5.51
C HIS A 36 20.00 1.11 -5.74
N ILE A 37 19.17 0.84 -4.72
CA ILE A 37 18.12 -0.17 -4.86
C ILE A 37 17.02 0.30 -5.82
N THR A 38 16.72 1.59 -5.82
CA THR A 38 15.73 2.15 -6.75
C THR A 38 16.22 2.07 -8.19
N ASP A 39 17.50 2.39 -8.45
CA ASP A 39 18.10 2.33 -9.78
C ASP A 39 18.13 0.88 -10.29
N LEU A 40 18.49 -0.08 -9.43
CA LEU A 40 18.48 -1.50 -9.79
C LEU A 40 17.07 -2.01 -10.12
N LEU A 41 16.04 -1.62 -9.33
CA LEU A 41 14.65 -1.96 -9.68
C LEU A 41 14.17 -1.28 -10.98
N ARG A 42 14.80 -0.17 -11.38
CA ARG A 42 14.47 0.58 -12.60
C ARG A 42 15.21 0.09 -13.84
N GLU A 43 16.17 -0.83 -13.70
CA GLU A 43 16.77 -1.54 -14.83
C GLU A 43 15.70 -2.32 -15.61
N ASP A 44 14.71 -2.84 -14.89
CA ASP A 44 13.50 -3.34 -15.51
C ASP A 44 12.66 -2.19 -16.08
N PRO A 45 12.20 -2.30 -17.33
CA PRO A 45 11.23 -1.35 -17.87
C PRO A 45 9.94 -1.43 -17.04
N TYR A 46 9.19 -0.34 -16.95
CA TYR A 46 7.78 -0.31 -16.55
C TYR A 46 7.28 1.11 -16.82
N ASP A 47 5.98 1.32 -16.86
CA ASP A 47 5.38 2.61 -17.17
C ASP A 47 4.61 3.19 -15.98
N LEU A 48 3.94 2.30 -15.25
CA LEU A 48 3.13 2.61 -14.07
C LEU A 48 3.45 1.59 -12.99
N GLU A 49 3.22 1.98 -11.74
CA GLU A 49 3.20 1.04 -10.62
C GLU A 49 2.03 1.32 -9.69
N LEU A 50 1.13 0.35 -9.57
CA LEU A 50 0.03 0.42 -8.62
C LEU A 50 0.49 -0.09 -7.26
N LEU A 51 0.48 0.80 -6.28
CA LEU A 51 0.94 0.53 -4.92
C LEU A 51 -0.26 0.18 -4.04
N ILE A 52 -0.29 -1.04 -3.53
CA ILE A 52 -1.35 -1.59 -2.68
C ILE A 52 -0.81 -1.74 -1.26
N SER A 53 -1.30 -0.90 -0.35
CA SER A 53 -0.83 -0.84 1.03
C SER A 53 -1.56 -1.82 1.94
N PHE A 54 -0.81 -2.49 2.82
CA PHE A 54 -1.36 -3.45 3.79
C PHE A 54 -2.21 -2.74 4.86
N GLY A 55 -3.20 -3.44 5.40
CA GLY A 55 -4.01 -2.94 6.52
C GLY A 55 -3.23 -2.96 7.83
N THR A 56 -3.39 -1.90 8.64
CA THR A 56 -2.66 -1.73 9.92
C THR A 56 -3.53 -1.44 11.14
N SER A 57 -4.85 -1.23 11.01
CA SER A 57 -5.65 -0.71 12.12
C SER A 57 -6.75 -1.66 12.57
N LYS A 58 -7.11 -1.61 13.86
CA LYS A 58 -8.36 -2.17 14.43
C LYS A 58 -9.62 -1.37 14.01
N GLY A 59 -9.44 -0.18 13.42
CA GLY A 59 -10.46 0.86 13.26
C GLY A 59 -10.74 1.34 11.84
N GLY A 60 -10.31 0.61 10.79
CA GLY A 60 -10.82 0.82 9.42
C GLY A 60 -9.83 1.38 8.39
N SER A 61 -8.68 0.73 8.19
CA SER A 61 -7.98 0.82 6.90
C SER A 61 -7.88 -0.58 6.32
N ALA A 62 -8.81 -0.92 5.41
CA ALA A 62 -8.73 -2.09 4.54
C ALA A 62 -7.68 -1.89 3.43
N GLY A 63 -6.51 -1.36 3.80
CA GLY A 63 -5.48 -0.93 2.88
C GLY A 63 -5.73 0.44 2.27
N HIS A 64 -4.86 0.76 1.32
CA HIS A 64 -4.85 1.99 0.54
C HIS A 64 -4.28 1.67 -0.83
N ILE A 65 -4.66 2.43 -1.87
CA ILE A 65 -3.99 2.33 -3.17
C ILE A 65 -3.50 3.70 -3.63
N ALA A 66 -2.31 3.71 -4.21
CA ALA A 66 -1.68 4.86 -4.85
C ALA A 66 -1.12 4.43 -6.22
N LEU A 67 -0.85 5.40 -7.09
CA LEU A 67 -0.31 5.13 -8.43
C LEU A 67 0.99 5.90 -8.64
N ALA A 68 2.08 5.19 -8.88
CA ALA A 68 3.32 5.78 -9.37
C ALA A 68 3.28 5.88 -10.90
N ILE A 69 3.61 7.04 -11.43
CA ILE A 69 3.84 7.26 -12.87
C ILE A 69 5.35 7.45 -13.06
N ARG A 70 5.94 6.61 -13.91
CA ARG A 70 7.39 6.60 -14.13
C ARG A 70 7.87 7.86 -14.84
N ASP A 71 9.02 8.37 -14.38
CA ASP A 71 9.78 9.50 -14.98
C ASP A 71 9.07 10.86 -14.97
N GLU A 72 8.11 11.08 -14.07
CA GLU A 72 7.52 12.41 -13.87
C GLU A 72 8.37 13.35 -13.00
N VAL A 73 9.42 12.82 -12.35
CA VAL A 73 10.44 13.60 -11.63
C VAL A 73 11.85 13.08 -11.96
N PRO A 74 12.90 13.92 -11.94
CA PRO A 74 14.24 13.48 -12.29
C PRO A 74 14.74 12.33 -11.39
N GLY A 75 15.04 11.18 -12.01
CA GLY A 75 15.63 10.02 -11.33
C GLY A 75 14.70 9.29 -10.35
N ASP A 76 13.39 9.50 -10.44
CA ASP A 76 12.38 8.83 -9.61
C ASP A 76 11.01 8.79 -10.30
N ASP A 77 10.04 8.12 -9.69
CA ASP A 77 8.64 8.15 -10.10
C ASP A 77 7.85 9.15 -9.26
N LEU A 78 6.72 9.63 -9.77
CA LEU A 78 5.80 10.45 -8.99
C LEU A 78 4.59 9.63 -8.55
N VAL A 79 4.41 9.49 -7.24
CA VAL A 79 3.31 8.75 -6.62
C VAL A 79 2.14 9.68 -6.35
N TYR A 80 0.99 9.35 -6.92
CA TYR A 80 -0.30 9.99 -6.67
C TYR A 80 -1.11 9.17 -5.65
N SER A 81 -1.42 9.79 -4.51
CA SER A 81 -2.09 9.16 -3.37
C SER A 81 -3.23 10.03 -2.87
N ALA A 82 -4.39 9.44 -2.58
CA ALA A 82 -5.49 10.19 -1.98
C ALA A 82 -5.21 10.52 -0.51
N ASN A 83 -5.32 11.79 -0.16
CA ASN A 83 -5.10 12.30 1.17
C ASN A 83 -6.33 12.08 2.07
N PHE A 84 -6.21 11.17 3.03
CA PHE A 84 -7.25 10.87 4.01
C PHE A 84 -7.70 12.11 4.81
N TYR A 85 -6.78 13.04 5.10
CA TYR A 85 -7.06 14.22 5.91
C TYR A 85 -7.72 15.36 5.11
N ALA A 86 -7.83 15.23 3.78
CA ALA A 86 -8.53 16.19 2.92
C ALA A 86 -10.07 16.05 2.99
N ASP A 87 -10.63 15.65 4.12
CA ASP A 87 -12.08 15.44 4.37
C ASP A 87 -12.80 16.72 4.86
N ARG A 88 -12.02 17.77 5.14
CA ARG A 88 -12.44 19.06 5.72
C ARG A 88 -13.07 18.93 7.12
N ALA A 89 -12.75 17.87 7.86
CA ALA A 89 -13.17 17.72 9.25
C ALA A 89 -12.44 18.72 10.14
N ARG A 90 -13.13 19.28 11.15
CA ARG A 90 -12.54 20.27 12.07
C ARG A 90 -11.29 19.75 12.78
N ARG A 91 -11.26 18.45 13.11
CA ARG A 91 -10.10 17.80 13.74
C ARG A 91 -8.87 17.72 12.84
N HIS A 92 -9.04 17.77 11.51
CA HIS A 92 -7.94 17.75 10.55
C HIS A 92 -7.51 19.15 10.09
N ALA A 93 -8.15 20.21 10.59
CA ALA A 93 -7.86 21.59 10.18
C ALA A 93 -6.46 22.08 10.62
N THR A 94 -5.86 21.44 11.63
CA THR A 94 -4.53 21.79 12.16
C THR A 94 -3.72 20.53 12.39
N GLY A 95 -2.41 20.58 12.12
CA GLY A 95 -1.50 19.46 12.36
C GLY A 95 -1.44 18.43 11.23
N PHE A 96 -2.28 18.56 10.21
CA PHE A 96 -2.31 17.68 9.04
C PHE A 96 -2.10 18.47 7.75
N TYR A 97 -1.53 17.81 6.75
CA TYR A 97 -1.52 18.33 5.39
C TYR A 97 -2.92 18.15 4.78
N THR A 98 -3.57 19.25 4.37
CA THR A 98 -4.94 19.21 3.80
C THR A 98 -5.06 20.07 2.54
N ASN A 99 -3.95 20.54 1.98
CA ASN A 99 -3.97 21.44 0.83
C ASN A 99 -4.52 20.74 -0.41
N ASP A 100 -4.09 19.50 -0.66
CA ASP A 100 -4.47 18.70 -1.81
C ASP A 100 -5.22 17.43 -1.42
N LEU A 101 -6.18 17.02 -2.26
CA LEU A 101 -6.90 15.75 -2.15
C LEU A 101 -6.09 14.59 -2.75
N MET A 102 -5.37 14.83 -3.83
CA MET A 102 -4.42 13.91 -4.44
C MET A 102 -3.02 14.47 -4.24
N VAL A 103 -2.30 13.90 -3.26
CA VAL A 103 -0.91 14.24 -2.97
C VAL A 103 -0.02 13.61 -4.05
N ALA A 104 0.96 14.36 -4.53
CA ALA A 104 1.97 13.89 -5.48
C ALA A 104 3.36 14.03 -4.87
N ILE A 105 4.06 12.91 -4.63
CA ILE A 105 5.43 12.91 -4.07
C ILE A 105 6.34 11.89 -4.75
N PRO A 106 7.67 12.09 -4.71
CA PRO A 106 8.61 11.11 -5.25
C PRO A 106 8.42 9.72 -4.62
N LYS A 107 8.52 8.65 -5.40
CA LYS A 107 8.31 7.27 -4.91
C LYS A 107 9.31 6.88 -3.83
N LYS A 108 10.56 7.34 -3.92
CA LYS A 108 11.56 7.17 -2.86
C LYS A 108 11.08 7.77 -1.53
N GLU A 109 10.43 8.93 -1.60
CA GLU A 109 9.83 9.58 -0.42
C GLU A 109 8.63 8.81 0.12
N TYR A 110 7.71 8.45 -0.78
CA TYR A 110 6.51 7.69 -0.44
C TYR A 110 6.83 6.38 0.28
N LEU A 111 7.82 5.63 -0.23
CA LEU A 111 8.20 4.35 0.34
C LEU A 111 9.12 4.50 1.55
N TYR A 112 10.24 5.23 1.43
CA TYR A 112 11.41 5.02 2.29
C TYR A 112 11.86 6.23 3.12
N LYS A 113 11.46 7.45 2.79
CA LYS A 113 11.97 8.62 3.53
C LYS A 113 11.24 8.84 4.84
N THR A 114 11.91 9.49 5.78
CA THR A 114 11.37 9.84 7.10
C THR A 114 10.97 11.32 7.23
N VAL A 115 11.16 12.10 6.16
CA VAL A 115 10.69 13.48 6.03
C VAL A 115 9.95 13.65 4.72
N SER A 116 8.98 14.56 4.72
CA SER A 116 8.21 14.87 3.51
C SER A 116 8.59 16.21 2.90
N SER A 117 8.61 16.26 1.58
CA SER A 117 8.81 17.48 0.80
C SER A 117 7.55 18.35 0.69
N VAL A 118 6.34 17.80 0.92
CA VAL A 118 5.09 18.56 0.72
C VAL A 118 4.73 19.45 1.90
N ALA A 119 4.95 18.97 3.13
CA ALA A 119 4.77 19.73 4.35
C ALA A 119 5.30 18.98 5.57
N GLN A 120 5.70 19.73 6.62
CA GLN A 120 6.01 19.14 7.93
C GLN A 120 4.81 18.45 8.59
N THR A 121 3.59 18.88 8.22
CA THR A 121 2.31 18.32 8.68
C THR A 121 1.85 17.10 7.88
N ALA A 122 2.61 16.65 6.88
CA ALA A 122 2.35 15.36 6.26
C ALA A 122 2.51 14.22 7.29
N SER A 123 1.70 13.18 7.12
CA SER A 123 1.59 12.05 8.03
C SER A 123 2.60 10.95 7.68
N PHE A 124 3.49 10.65 8.63
CA PHE A 124 4.50 9.60 8.46
C PHE A 124 3.87 8.21 8.56
N GLY A 125 4.19 7.33 7.62
CA GLY A 125 3.57 6.01 7.49
C GLY A 125 2.19 6.04 6.83
N LEU A 126 1.80 7.15 6.20
CA LEU A 126 0.57 7.26 5.40
C LEU A 126 0.77 8.10 4.15
N ASP A 127 1.24 9.35 4.30
CA ASP A 127 1.53 10.21 3.15
C ASP A 127 2.91 9.92 2.58
N PHE A 128 3.86 9.49 3.42
CA PHE A 128 5.24 9.13 3.06
C PHE A 128 5.83 8.14 4.08
N GLY A 129 6.95 7.50 3.74
CA GLY A 129 7.60 6.51 4.62
C GLY A 129 6.72 5.30 4.93
N GLU A 130 5.91 4.85 3.97
CA GLU A 130 4.91 3.79 4.14
C GLU A 130 5.50 2.49 4.70
N ILE A 131 6.73 2.11 4.29
CA ILE A 131 7.35 0.85 4.72
C ILE A 131 7.60 0.78 6.23
N TYR A 132 7.63 1.92 6.92
CA TYR A 132 7.79 1.93 8.38
C TYR A 132 6.51 1.51 9.10
N LYS A 133 5.34 1.74 8.51
CA LYS A 133 4.04 1.39 9.09
C LYS A 133 3.53 0.04 8.57
N ARG A 134 3.73 -0.25 7.27
CA ARG A 134 3.07 -1.36 6.56
C ARG A 134 3.86 -1.83 5.33
N SER A 135 3.56 -3.03 4.85
CA SER A 135 4.07 -3.52 3.57
C SER A 135 3.26 -2.93 2.41
N ILE A 136 3.90 -2.82 1.26
CA ILE A 136 3.31 -2.34 0.00
C ILE A 136 3.54 -3.39 -1.08
N ILE A 137 2.52 -3.71 -1.87
CA ILE A 137 2.66 -4.47 -3.12
C ILE A 137 2.67 -3.47 -4.27
N GLY A 138 3.76 -3.37 -5.01
CA GLY A 138 3.85 -2.62 -6.25
C GLY A 138 3.60 -3.51 -7.45
N VAL A 139 2.48 -3.31 -8.15
CA VAL A 139 2.20 -3.98 -9.43
C VAL A 139 2.74 -3.09 -10.55
N ARG A 140 3.86 -3.49 -11.15
CA ARG A 140 4.47 -2.76 -12.27
C ARG A 140 3.80 -3.18 -13.57
N VAL A 141 3.50 -2.21 -14.43
CA VAL A 141 2.78 -2.42 -15.69
C VAL A 141 3.61 -1.90 -16.85
N TYR A 142 3.64 -2.66 -17.94
CA TYR A 142 4.53 -2.47 -19.08
C TYR A 142 3.72 -2.27 -20.36
N GLY A 143 4.19 -1.38 -21.23
CA GLY A 143 3.54 -1.12 -22.52
C GLY A 143 2.36 -0.16 -22.41
N VAL A 144 2.30 0.65 -21.34
CA VAL A 144 1.23 1.64 -21.18
C VAL A 144 1.53 2.84 -22.09
N PRO A 145 0.59 3.27 -22.95
CA PRO A 145 0.81 4.42 -23.83
C PRO A 145 1.19 5.68 -23.06
N ALA A 146 2.12 6.46 -23.60
CA ALA A 146 2.50 7.75 -23.02
C ALA A 146 1.30 8.72 -22.88
N SER A 147 0.32 8.62 -23.78
CA SER A 147 -0.94 9.37 -23.69
C SER A 147 -1.75 9.01 -22.44
N ASP A 148 -1.77 7.72 -22.04
CA ASP A 148 -2.48 7.27 -20.86
C ASP A 148 -1.81 7.81 -19.60
N LYS A 149 -0.46 7.76 -19.53
CA LYS A 149 0.30 8.34 -18.42
C LYS A 149 0.01 9.84 -18.25
N ALA A 150 0.08 10.60 -19.35
CA ALA A 150 -0.20 12.02 -19.34
C ALA A 150 -1.67 12.32 -18.95
N ALA A 151 -2.62 11.51 -19.43
CA ALA A 151 -4.03 11.65 -19.08
C ALA A 151 -4.30 11.37 -17.59
N LEU A 152 -3.63 10.37 -17.00
CA LEU A 152 -3.72 10.07 -15.57
C LEU A 152 -3.19 11.23 -14.73
N ALA A 153 -1.98 11.71 -15.01
CA ALA A 153 -1.38 12.85 -14.32
C ALA A 153 -2.25 14.11 -14.41
N ALA A 154 -2.79 14.40 -15.61
CA ALA A 154 -3.71 15.51 -15.82
C ALA A 154 -5.02 15.35 -15.03
N TYR A 155 -5.55 14.12 -14.94
CA TYR A 155 -6.79 13.85 -14.20
C TYR A 155 -6.60 13.99 -12.69
N PHE A 156 -5.46 13.59 -12.13
CA PHE A 156 -5.16 13.83 -10.72
C PHE A 156 -5.05 15.33 -10.40
N LYS A 157 -4.41 16.12 -11.26
CA LYS A 157 -4.39 17.58 -11.15
C LYS A 157 -5.80 18.17 -11.20
N ARG A 158 -6.66 17.63 -12.06
CA ARG A 158 -8.07 18.03 -12.13
C ARG A 158 -8.82 17.73 -10.83
N ILE A 159 -8.62 16.57 -10.21
CA ILE A 159 -9.25 16.25 -8.92
C ILE A 159 -8.87 17.30 -7.86
N ASN A 160 -7.61 17.74 -7.80
CA ASN A 160 -7.19 18.82 -6.89
C ASN A 160 -7.84 20.16 -7.25
N TYR A 161 -7.88 20.52 -8.53
CA TYR A 161 -8.57 21.72 -8.98
C TYR A 161 -10.04 21.76 -8.53
N ASP A 162 -10.75 20.64 -8.69
CA ASP A 162 -12.13 20.47 -8.26
C ASP A 162 -12.25 20.51 -6.72
N TYR A 163 -11.30 19.91 -6.00
CA TYR A 163 -11.20 19.98 -4.53
C TYR A 163 -11.07 21.41 -4.03
N HIS A 164 -10.13 22.20 -4.57
CA HIS A 164 -9.90 23.58 -4.13
C HIS A 164 -11.10 24.49 -4.42
N ARG A 165 -11.74 24.31 -5.59
CA ARG A 165 -12.95 25.05 -5.97
C ARG A 165 -14.20 24.60 -5.22
N ARG A 166 -14.11 23.56 -4.40
CA ARG A 166 -15.27 22.91 -3.75
C ARG A 166 -16.34 22.52 -4.76
N ALA A 167 -15.88 22.02 -5.91
CA ALA A 167 -16.77 21.57 -6.98
C ALA A 167 -17.73 20.51 -6.43
N ARG A 168 -18.91 20.41 -7.07
CA ARG A 168 -19.94 19.47 -6.69
C ARG A 168 -20.48 18.77 -7.92
N ASN A 169 -20.87 17.50 -7.75
CA ASN A 169 -21.58 16.74 -8.78
C ASN A 169 -20.82 16.69 -10.11
N THR A 170 -19.55 16.29 -10.03
CA THR A 170 -18.74 15.98 -11.21
C THR A 170 -19.17 14.63 -11.81
N GLU A 171 -18.69 14.28 -13.00
CA GLU A 171 -18.95 13.01 -13.65
C GLU A 171 -18.47 11.79 -12.83
N TYR A 172 -17.49 11.99 -11.95
CA TYR A 172 -16.92 10.93 -11.14
C TYR A 172 -17.41 10.93 -9.69
N HIS A 173 -18.02 12.01 -9.20
CA HIS A 173 -18.47 12.11 -7.82
C HIS A 173 -19.69 13.02 -7.61
N ARG A 174 -20.69 12.49 -6.91
CA ARG A 174 -21.86 13.25 -6.46
C ARG A 174 -21.64 13.80 -5.04
N GLY A 175 -21.86 15.09 -4.86
CA GLY A 175 -21.51 15.81 -3.64
C GLY A 175 -20.25 16.64 -3.80
N GLU A 176 -19.81 17.26 -2.71
CA GLU A 176 -18.59 18.07 -2.69
C GLU A 176 -17.34 17.22 -2.84
N ILE A 177 -16.41 17.66 -3.68
CA ILE A 177 -15.10 17.02 -3.82
C ILE A 177 -14.29 17.26 -2.54
N LYS A 178 -14.17 16.21 -1.75
CA LYS A 178 -13.36 16.07 -0.54
C LYS A 178 -13.23 14.59 -0.19
N TYR A 179 -12.23 14.23 0.59
CA TYR A 179 -12.07 12.84 1.00
C TYR A 179 -13.30 12.38 1.80
N ASP A 180 -13.80 11.19 1.46
CA ASP A 180 -14.86 10.49 2.19
C ASP A 180 -14.59 9.00 2.06
N TYR A 181 -14.36 8.34 3.20
CA TYR A 181 -13.97 6.92 3.26
C TYR A 181 -14.91 5.99 2.48
N LEU A 182 -16.21 6.31 2.41
CA LEU A 182 -17.20 5.50 1.73
C LEU A 182 -17.53 5.99 0.32
N ARG A 183 -17.34 7.29 0.03
CA ARG A 183 -17.90 7.93 -1.19
C ARG A 183 -16.88 8.48 -2.17
N LEU A 184 -15.71 8.92 -1.70
CA LEU A 184 -14.58 9.44 -2.48
C LEU A 184 -13.27 9.11 -1.77
N ASN A 185 -12.98 7.82 -1.72
CA ASN A 185 -11.75 7.27 -1.16
C ASN A 185 -10.68 7.08 -2.26
N CYS A 186 -9.52 6.55 -1.88
CA CYS A 186 -8.41 6.27 -2.80
C CYS A 186 -8.80 5.37 -3.98
N ALA A 187 -9.55 4.30 -3.71
CA ALA A 187 -10.00 3.37 -4.75
C ALA A 187 -10.79 4.09 -5.84
N LYS A 188 -11.70 4.99 -5.43
CA LYS A 188 -12.52 5.74 -6.36
C LYS A 188 -11.74 6.81 -7.12
N THR A 189 -10.81 7.53 -6.48
CA THR A 189 -10.04 8.57 -7.18
C THR A 189 -9.10 7.95 -8.22
N ILE A 190 -8.43 6.85 -7.89
CA ILE A 190 -7.61 6.08 -8.84
C ILE A 190 -8.49 5.49 -9.96
N GLY A 191 -9.58 4.79 -9.63
CA GLY A 191 -10.49 4.22 -10.61
C GLY A 191 -11.10 5.27 -11.55
N ALA A 192 -11.45 6.44 -11.02
CA ALA A 192 -11.96 7.56 -11.82
C ALA A 192 -10.91 8.10 -12.79
N ALA A 193 -9.64 8.19 -12.39
CA ALA A 193 -8.55 8.62 -13.27
C ALA A 193 -8.37 7.66 -14.46
N PHE A 194 -8.44 6.34 -14.23
CA PHE A 194 -8.41 5.36 -15.32
C PHE A 194 -9.67 5.43 -16.20
N LYS A 195 -10.86 5.43 -15.60
CA LYS A 195 -12.13 5.39 -16.33
C LYS A 195 -12.34 6.63 -17.19
N PHE A 196 -12.19 7.82 -16.60
CA PHE A 196 -12.54 9.09 -17.23
C PHE A 196 -11.32 9.83 -17.80
N GLY A 197 -10.14 9.67 -17.21
CA GLY A 197 -8.90 10.27 -17.72
C GLY A 197 -8.29 9.43 -18.84
N ALA A 198 -7.89 8.20 -18.54
CA ALA A 198 -7.24 7.30 -19.51
C ALA A 198 -8.23 6.47 -20.37
N ASN A 199 -9.53 6.76 -20.30
CA ASN A 199 -10.57 6.16 -21.14
C ASN A 199 -10.70 4.63 -20.98
N TYR A 200 -10.57 4.11 -19.75
CA TYR A 200 -10.86 2.72 -19.42
C TYR A 200 -12.38 2.56 -19.23
N ARG A 201 -13.13 2.66 -20.34
CA ARG A 201 -14.59 2.80 -20.34
C ARG A 201 -15.32 1.70 -19.57
N ASP A 202 -14.83 0.47 -19.69
CA ASP A 202 -15.44 -0.72 -19.10
C ASP A 202 -15.04 -0.93 -17.63
N LEU A 203 -14.10 -0.14 -17.11
CA LEU A 203 -13.73 -0.19 -15.69
C LEU A 203 -14.93 0.25 -14.84
N ASP A 204 -15.44 -0.65 -14.02
CA ASP A 204 -16.55 -0.36 -13.12
C ASP A 204 -16.08 0.40 -11.89
N VAL A 205 -16.52 1.66 -11.78
CA VAL A 205 -16.24 2.56 -10.67
C VAL A 205 -17.57 2.97 -10.05
N THR A 206 -17.85 2.46 -8.86
CA THR A 206 -19.16 2.62 -8.25
C THR A 206 -19.39 4.09 -7.86
N SER A 207 -20.54 4.61 -8.29
CA SER A 207 -21.09 5.87 -7.80
C SER A 207 -22.34 5.57 -6.96
N ALA A 208 -22.43 6.15 -5.77
CA ALA A 208 -23.59 5.94 -4.90
C ALA A 208 -24.88 6.43 -5.60
N ARG A 209 -25.80 5.50 -5.92
CA ARG A 209 -27.10 5.81 -6.54
C ARG A 209 -28.02 6.57 -5.58
N VAL A 210 -29.03 7.23 -6.15
CA VAL A 210 -29.95 8.26 -5.59
C VAL A 210 -30.72 7.88 -4.30
N LEU A 211 -30.67 6.63 -3.84
CA LEU A 211 -31.31 6.20 -2.57
C LEU A 211 -30.51 6.63 -1.31
N SER A 212 -29.77 7.73 -1.43
CA SER A 212 -28.64 8.16 -0.59
C SER A 212 -29.03 8.80 0.75
N GLY A 213 -29.84 8.10 1.55
CA GLY A 213 -30.18 8.51 2.92
C GLY A 213 -29.54 7.65 4.03
N ARG A 214 -29.21 6.39 3.77
CA ARG A 214 -28.76 5.43 4.80
C ARG A 214 -27.29 5.06 4.64
N ARG A 215 -26.49 5.20 5.71
CA ARG A 215 -25.06 4.81 5.79
C ARG A 215 -24.79 3.38 5.31
N VAL A 216 -25.73 2.47 5.53
CA VAL A 216 -25.66 1.05 5.13
C VAL A 216 -25.54 0.88 3.60
N VAL A 217 -26.24 1.70 2.82
CA VAL A 217 -26.16 1.65 1.34
C VAL A 217 -24.80 2.17 0.86
N ALA A 218 -24.26 3.20 1.52
CA ALA A 218 -22.97 3.77 1.15
C ALA A 218 -21.82 2.77 1.36
N ALA A 219 -21.82 2.03 2.47
CA ALA A 219 -20.82 1.00 2.75
C ALA A 219 -20.84 -0.15 1.73
N ALA A 220 -22.03 -0.61 1.34
CA ALA A 220 -22.19 -1.67 0.33
C ALA A 220 -21.82 -1.24 -1.09
N THR A 221 -21.68 0.06 -1.35
CA THR A 221 -21.33 0.63 -2.68
C THR A 221 -19.98 1.32 -2.71
N ALA A 222 -19.22 1.25 -1.60
CA ALA A 222 -17.92 1.88 -1.53
C ALA A 222 -16.94 1.09 -2.40
N ASN A 223 -16.04 1.81 -3.08
CA ASN A 223 -15.01 1.15 -3.87
C ASN A 223 -13.95 0.61 -2.90
N VAL A 224 -13.71 -0.70 -2.90
CA VAL A 224 -12.70 -1.33 -2.05
C VAL A 224 -11.33 -1.20 -2.73
N PRO A 225 -10.26 -0.78 -2.03
CA PRO A 225 -8.93 -0.56 -2.63
C PRO A 225 -8.39 -1.78 -3.37
N THR A 226 -8.39 -2.96 -2.72
CA THR A 226 -7.87 -4.18 -3.36
C THR A 226 -8.76 -4.68 -4.48
N GLU A 227 -10.09 -4.56 -4.36
CA GLU A 227 -11.02 -4.87 -5.45
C GLU A 227 -10.71 -4.02 -6.69
N MET A 228 -10.55 -2.70 -6.52
CA MET A 228 -10.20 -1.80 -7.61
C MET A 228 -8.83 -2.16 -8.22
N ALA A 229 -7.86 -2.54 -7.39
CA ALA A 229 -6.58 -3.04 -7.88
C ALA A 229 -6.75 -4.30 -8.74
N MET A 230 -7.55 -5.27 -8.31
CA MET A 230 -7.83 -6.49 -9.09
C MET A 230 -8.52 -6.18 -10.42
N LYS A 231 -9.48 -5.24 -10.43
CA LYS A 231 -10.14 -4.77 -11.67
C LYS A 231 -9.13 -4.16 -12.64
N LEU A 232 -8.20 -3.32 -12.17
CA LEU A 232 -7.17 -2.72 -13.01
C LEU A 232 -6.20 -3.77 -13.57
N ILE A 233 -5.77 -4.72 -12.74
CA ILE A 233 -4.91 -5.84 -13.16
C ILE A 233 -5.59 -6.66 -14.26
N GLU A 234 -6.89 -6.93 -14.12
CA GLU A 234 -7.66 -7.63 -15.15
C GLU A 234 -7.73 -6.83 -16.45
N GLU A 235 -8.00 -5.53 -16.38
CA GLU A 235 -8.04 -4.65 -17.55
C GLU A 235 -6.69 -4.57 -18.28
N TRP A 236 -5.58 -4.50 -17.55
CA TRP A 236 -4.23 -4.56 -18.14
C TRP A 236 -3.96 -5.91 -18.81
N GLY A 237 -4.41 -7.00 -18.16
CA GLY A 237 -4.35 -8.34 -18.74
C GLY A 237 -5.12 -8.47 -20.05
N LYS A 238 -6.33 -7.91 -20.13
CA LYS A 238 -7.15 -7.87 -21.36
C LYS A 238 -6.48 -7.06 -22.48
N ARG A 239 -5.77 -5.99 -22.12
CA ARG A 239 -5.00 -5.14 -23.05
C ARG A 239 -3.68 -5.76 -23.49
N GLY A 240 -3.28 -6.89 -22.89
CA GLY A 240 -2.02 -7.56 -23.19
C GLY A 240 -0.79 -6.84 -22.64
N TYR A 241 -0.97 -5.94 -21.66
CA TYR A 241 0.16 -5.28 -21.01
C TYR A 241 0.96 -6.29 -20.19
N GLY A 242 2.28 -6.14 -20.21
CA GLY A 242 3.14 -6.89 -19.29
C GLY A 242 2.88 -6.46 -17.85
N MET A 243 3.06 -7.37 -16.91
CA MET A 243 2.93 -7.07 -15.48
C MET A 243 3.91 -7.92 -14.66
N ASP A 244 4.48 -7.32 -13.63
CA ASP A 244 5.12 -8.04 -12.53
C ASP A 244 4.88 -7.34 -11.19
N VAL A 245 5.33 -7.96 -10.11
CA VAL A 245 5.06 -7.49 -8.75
C VAL A 245 6.34 -7.37 -7.93
N VAL A 246 6.49 -6.24 -7.24
CA VAL A 246 7.50 -6.00 -6.20
C VAL A 246 6.81 -5.94 -4.85
N LEU A 247 7.27 -6.74 -3.89
CA LEU A 247 6.84 -6.65 -2.50
C LEU A 247 7.82 -5.80 -1.70
N TYR A 248 7.38 -4.62 -1.24
CA TYR A 248 8.11 -3.78 -0.30
C TYR A 248 7.69 -4.14 1.13
N LYS A 249 8.57 -4.80 1.87
CA LYS A 249 8.26 -5.32 3.20
C LYS A 249 8.34 -4.22 4.26
N LYS A 250 7.38 -4.27 5.18
CA LYS A 250 7.37 -3.45 6.39
C LYS A 250 8.69 -3.61 7.16
N TYR A 251 9.28 -2.51 7.60
CA TYR A 251 10.38 -2.52 8.55
C TYR A 251 9.87 -2.87 9.96
N GLY A 252 10.30 -4.02 10.48
CA GLY A 252 9.87 -4.53 11.79
C GLY A 252 10.35 -3.72 12.99
N GLY A 253 11.36 -2.85 12.82
CA GLY A 253 11.99 -2.12 13.92
C GLY A 253 11.46 -0.70 14.15
N SER A 254 10.43 -0.23 13.45
CA SER A 254 9.93 1.14 13.62
C SER A 254 9.25 1.33 14.98
N SER A 255 9.93 2.04 15.89
CA SER A 255 9.39 2.39 17.21
C SER A 255 8.50 3.64 17.19
N TYR A 256 8.20 4.19 16.01
CA TYR A 256 7.44 5.42 15.89
C TYR A 256 6.00 5.22 16.36
N VAL A 257 5.50 6.15 17.18
CA VAL A 257 4.11 6.21 17.62
C VAL A 257 3.49 7.46 17.01
N ASP A 258 2.40 7.27 16.28
CA ASP A 258 1.70 8.40 15.65
C ASP A 258 1.05 9.30 16.73
N PRO A 259 1.44 10.58 16.81
CA PRO A 259 0.86 11.51 17.78
C PRO A 259 -0.62 11.78 17.51
N HIS A 260 -1.15 11.46 16.33
CA HIS A 260 -2.52 11.72 15.92
C HIS A 260 -3.50 10.56 16.19
N GLU A 261 -3.02 9.35 16.46
CA GLU A 261 -3.87 8.18 16.73
C GLU A 261 -4.38 8.19 18.18
N ASP A 262 -5.65 7.82 18.41
CA ASP A 262 -6.21 7.75 19.77
C ASP A 262 -5.53 6.64 20.60
N GLU A 263 -5.32 5.46 20.01
CA GLU A 263 -4.55 4.36 20.61
C GLU A 263 -3.06 4.53 20.28
N LYS A 264 -2.22 4.76 21.30
CA LYS A 264 -0.78 4.94 21.13
C LYS A 264 -0.07 3.61 20.96
N VAL A 265 0.02 3.15 19.71
CA VAL A 265 0.71 1.92 19.32
C VAL A 265 1.90 2.26 18.43
N ALA A 266 3.05 1.64 18.70
CA ALA A 266 4.23 1.79 17.85
C ALA A 266 4.03 1.05 16.53
N PHE A 267 4.60 1.56 15.44
CA PHE A 267 4.41 1.00 14.11
C PHE A 267 4.84 -0.47 14.03
N LYS A 268 5.94 -0.87 14.68
CA LYS A 268 6.36 -2.28 14.78
C LYS A 268 5.27 -3.22 15.32
N ASP A 269 4.41 -2.72 16.21
CA ASP A 269 3.37 -3.50 16.89
C ASP A 269 2.01 -3.44 16.17
N LEU A 270 1.91 -2.63 15.11
CA LEU A 270 0.73 -2.61 14.26
C LEU A 270 0.65 -3.89 13.40
N PRO A 271 -0.56 -4.41 13.17
CA PRO A 271 -0.80 -5.42 12.15
C PRO A 271 -0.19 -5.03 10.79
N ASN A 272 0.16 -6.05 10.02
CA ASN A 272 0.65 -5.90 8.65
C ASN A 272 0.03 -7.02 7.82
N ARG A 273 -1.22 -6.81 7.39
CA ARG A 273 -2.01 -7.86 6.75
C ARG A 273 -2.50 -7.42 5.39
N PHE A 274 -2.55 -8.38 4.47
CA PHE A 274 -3.10 -8.18 3.13
C PHE A 274 -4.50 -7.55 3.23
N PRO A 275 -4.83 -6.52 2.44
CA PRO A 275 -6.12 -5.86 2.51
C PRO A 275 -7.22 -6.69 1.80
N SER A 276 -8.39 -6.83 2.42
CA SER A 276 -9.52 -7.58 1.86
C SER A 276 -9.92 -7.06 0.48
N VAL A 277 -10.21 -7.95 -0.46
CA VAL A 277 -10.86 -7.61 -1.74
C VAL A 277 -12.38 -7.43 -1.61
N LEU A 278 -12.98 -7.83 -0.50
CA LEU A 278 -14.44 -7.87 -0.32
C LEU A 278 -14.99 -6.77 0.57
N SER A 279 -14.14 -6.13 1.38
CA SER A 279 -14.61 -5.25 2.43
C SER A 279 -13.65 -4.12 2.75
N LEU A 280 -14.21 -2.99 3.15
CA LEU A 280 -13.50 -1.89 3.79
C LEU A 280 -13.23 -2.12 5.29
N ASP A 281 -13.79 -3.17 5.86
CA ASP A 281 -13.58 -3.51 7.27
C ASP A 281 -12.32 -4.37 7.41
N PHE A 282 -11.50 -3.98 8.38
CA PHE A 282 -10.38 -4.80 8.85
C PHE A 282 -10.70 -5.25 10.27
N ARG A 283 -10.91 -6.54 10.49
CA ARG A 283 -11.04 -7.10 11.85
C ARG A 283 -9.75 -7.79 12.23
N ARG A 284 -9.12 -7.31 13.31
CA ARG A 284 -7.88 -7.90 13.85
C ARG A 284 -8.06 -9.36 14.27
N GLU A 285 -9.28 -9.75 14.64
CA GLU A 285 -9.66 -11.11 15.05
C GLU A 285 -9.99 -12.03 13.87
N GLU A 286 -10.23 -11.50 12.67
CA GLU A 286 -10.35 -12.34 11.48
C GLU A 286 -8.98 -13.00 11.26
N GLY A 287 -8.95 -14.34 11.30
CA GLY A 287 -7.77 -15.11 10.93
C GLY A 287 -7.39 -14.92 9.46
N ALA A 288 -6.49 -15.76 8.96
CA ALA A 288 -6.08 -15.69 7.55
C ALA A 288 -7.28 -15.83 6.59
N TYR A 289 -7.25 -15.15 5.45
CA TYR A 289 -8.31 -15.26 4.46
C TYR A 289 -8.39 -16.67 3.86
N GLN A 290 -9.61 -17.16 3.76
CA GLN A 290 -9.94 -18.50 3.24
C GLN A 290 -10.97 -18.44 2.10
N ASP A 291 -11.59 -17.28 1.87
CA ASP A 291 -12.50 -17.08 0.75
C ASP A 291 -11.76 -17.04 -0.59
N PHE A 292 -12.49 -17.39 -1.65
CA PHE A 292 -11.94 -17.51 -2.98
C PHE A 292 -11.29 -16.21 -3.47
N ASP A 293 -11.95 -15.07 -3.31
CA ASP A 293 -11.52 -13.80 -3.91
C ASP A 293 -10.21 -13.30 -3.30
N ASN A 294 -10.09 -13.35 -1.96
CA ASN A 294 -8.85 -12.99 -1.29
C ASN A 294 -7.71 -13.98 -1.61
N LEU A 295 -7.99 -15.29 -1.62
CA LEU A 295 -6.99 -16.29 -2.01
C LEU A 295 -6.53 -16.08 -3.45
N PHE A 296 -7.45 -15.83 -4.37
CA PHE A 296 -7.15 -15.55 -5.77
C PHE A 296 -6.23 -14.34 -5.91
N ALA A 297 -6.55 -13.22 -5.25
CA ALA A 297 -5.73 -12.02 -5.30
C ALA A 297 -4.31 -12.26 -4.75
N MET A 298 -4.19 -12.89 -3.59
CA MET A 298 -2.89 -13.19 -2.99
C MET A 298 -2.04 -14.13 -3.86
N TYR A 299 -2.66 -15.15 -4.47
CA TYR A 299 -1.98 -16.10 -5.35
C TYR A 299 -1.59 -15.46 -6.69
N LEU A 300 -2.46 -14.64 -7.27
CA LEU A 300 -2.15 -13.92 -8.50
C LEU A 300 -0.93 -13.02 -8.31
N LEU A 301 -0.95 -12.19 -7.25
CA LEU A 301 0.13 -11.25 -6.95
C LEU A 301 1.45 -11.97 -6.63
N TYR A 302 1.39 -13.12 -5.94
CA TYR A 302 2.58 -13.96 -5.74
C TYR A 302 3.11 -14.53 -7.06
N ASN A 303 2.24 -15.06 -7.92
CA ASN A 303 2.63 -15.64 -9.20
C ASN A 303 3.27 -14.60 -10.13
N LEU A 304 2.75 -13.36 -10.11
CA LEU A 304 3.33 -12.20 -10.79
C LEU A 304 4.58 -11.62 -10.09
N GLY A 305 4.92 -12.08 -8.88
CA GLY A 305 6.05 -11.59 -8.09
C GLY A 305 7.38 -11.74 -8.82
N LYS A 306 8.17 -10.66 -8.85
CA LYS A 306 9.56 -10.65 -9.29
C LYS A 306 10.52 -10.41 -8.14
N TYR A 307 10.26 -9.36 -7.34
CA TYR A 307 11.16 -8.97 -6.25
C TYR A 307 10.48 -8.91 -4.88
N SER A 308 11.25 -9.19 -3.83
CA SER A 308 10.96 -8.82 -2.45
C SER A 308 12.06 -7.90 -1.95
N VAL A 309 11.70 -6.71 -1.49
CA VAL A 309 12.61 -5.68 -0.99
C VAL A 309 12.37 -5.48 0.50
N ARG A 310 13.44 -5.41 1.30
CA ARG A 310 13.35 -5.16 2.74
C ARG A 310 14.46 -4.24 3.22
N VAL A 311 14.26 -3.66 4.40
CA VAL A 311 15.36 -3.10 5.20
C VAL A 311 16.03 -4.26 5.96
N ASN A 312 17.34 -4.39 5.82
CA ASN A 312 18.14 -5.29 6.63
C ASN A 312 18.28 -4.72 8.05
N GLU A 313 17.82 -5.45 9.07
CA GLU A 313 17.77 -4.95 10.45
C GLU A 313 19.15 -4.72 11.08
N ARG A 314 20.21 -5.31 10.53
CA ARG A 314 21.59 -5.14 11.06
C ARG A 314 22.29 -3.94 10.43
N THR A 315 22.16 -3.79 9.11
CA THR A 315 22.87 -2.73 8.36
C THR A 315 22.03 -1.47 8.14
N LEU A 316 20.71 -1.57 8.33
CA LEU A 316 19.72 -0.52 8.03
C LEU A 316 19.70 -0.08 6.56
N LEU A 317 20.30 -0.91 5.68
CA LEU A 317 20.28 -0.74 4.24
C LEU A 317 19.12 -1.51 3.63
N LEU A 318 18.63 -1.05 2.48
CA LEU A 318 17.69 -1.80 1.65
C LEU A 318 18.42 -2.94 0.93
N GLU A 319 17.74 -4.07 0.76
CA GLU A 319 18.22 -5.21 -0.04
C GLU A 319 17.07 -5.88 -0.80
N ILE A 320 17.42 -6.50 -1.94
CA ILE A 320 16.54 -7.49 -2.57
C ILE A 320 16.69 -8.80 -1.80
N GLU A 321 15.67 -9.12 -1.01
CA GLU A 321 15.61 -10.35 -0.21
C GLU A 321 15.40 -11.58 -1.08
N LYS A 322 14.55 -11.46 -2.11
CA LYS A 322 14.18 -12.54 -3.02
C LYS A 322 13.97 -12.01 -4.42
N GLU A 323 14.33 -12.85 -5.38
CA GLU A 323 14.07 -12.67 -6.79
C GLU A 323 13.50 -13.98 -7.37
N LYS A 324 12.57 -13.86 -8.33
CA LYS A 324 12.11 -14.97 -9.17
C LYS A 324 11.61 -14.44 -10.51
N ASP A 325 11.50 -15.32 -11.50
CA ASP A 325 10.84 -14.97 -12.75
C ASP A 325 9.31 -14.84 -12.56
N PRO A 326 8.69 -13.73 -13.00
CA PRO A 326 7.25 -13.57 -12.95
C PRO A 326 6.58 -14.42 -14.03
N MET A 327 5.42 -15.02 -13.71
CA MET A 327 4.58 -15.66 -14.74
C MET A 327 3.91 -14.60 -15.61
N THR A 328 3.54 -14.96 -16.84
CA THR A 328 2.63 -14.12 -17.62
C THR A 328 1.29 -13.98 -16.90
N TYR A 329 0.58 -12.87 -17.12
CA TYR A 329 -0.74 -12.67 -16.50
C TYR A 329 -1.70 -13.83 -16.72
N GLN A 330 -1.78 -14.35 -17.94
CA GLN A 330 -2.71 -15.42 -18.29
C GLN A 330 -2.41 -16.72 -17.52
N GLU A 331 -1.13 -17.07 -17.40
CA GLU A 331 -0.70 -18.26 -16.64
C GLU A 331 -0.90 -18.06 -15.14
N ALA A 332 -0.49 -16.89 -14.63
CA ALA A 332 -0.62 -16.51 -13.23
C ALA A 332 -2.09 -16.55 -12.76
N ALA A 333 -3.00 -15.95 -13.54
CA ALA A 333 -4.42 -15.93 -13.27
C ALA A 333 -5.05 -17.32 -13.37
N ARG A 334 -4.68 -18.13 -14.37
CA ARG A 334 -5.17 -19.51 -14.51
C ARG A 334 -4.75 -20.37 -13.32
N LEU A 335 -3.49 -20.26 -12.90
CA LEU A 335 -2.98 -21.00 -11.74
C LEU A 335 -3.64 -20.53 -10.45
N ALA A 336 -3.69 -19.21 -10.21
CA ALA A 336 -4.31 -18.61 -9.04
C ALA A 336 -5.78 -19.04 -8.91
N ASN A 337 -6.55 -19.02 -10.01
CA ASN A 337 -7.95 -19.44 -10.03
C ASN A 337 -8.13 -20.91 -9.65
N ARG A 338 -7.31 -21.82 -10.20
CA ARG A 338 -7.38 -23.25 -9.84
C ARG A 338 -7.02 -23.48 -8.38
N SER A 339 -5.94 -22.86 -7.90
CA SER A 339 -5.49 -23.00 -6.51
C SER A 339 -6.50 -22.41 -5.53
N ALA A 340 -6.96 -21.18 -5.76
CA ALA A 340 -7.94 -20.51 -4.89
C ALA A 340 -9.26 -21.27 -4.82
N ARG A 341 -9.74 -21.85 -5.93
CA ARG A 341 -10.96 -22.67 -5.93
C ARG A 341 -10.78 -23.93 -5.08
N SER A 342 -9.69 -24.67 -5.31
CA SER A 342 -9.39 -25.87 -4.53
C SER A 342 -9.26 -25.56 -3.04
N ASP A 343 -8.52 -24.51 -2.70
CA ASP A 343 -8.16 -24.20 -1.32
C ASP A 343 -9.37 -23.63 -0.55
N SER A 344 -10.15 -22.72 -1.14
CA SER A 344 -11.39 -22.21 -0.52
C SER A 344 -12.45 -23.30 -0.32
N GLU A 345 -12.58 -24.26 -1.23
CA GLU A 345 -13.47 -25.39 -1.07
C GLU A 345 -13.06 -26.30 0.10
N ASN A 346 -11.76 -26.58 0.24
CA ASN A 346 -11.23 -27.39 1.32
C ASN A 346 -11.34 -26.68 2.67
N PHE A 347 -11.07 -25.38 2.74
CA PHE A 347 -11.29 -24.57 3.94
C PHE A 347 -12.76 -24.61 4.38
N ARG A 348 -13.70 -24.39 3.44
CA ARG A 348 -15.14 -24.47 3.73
C ARG A 348 -15.57 -25.84 4.26
N ARG A 349 -14.92 -26.91 3.82
CA ARG A 349 -15.17 -28.28 4.29
C ARG A 349 -14.43 -28.63 5.58
N HIS A 350 -13.61 -27.73 6.13
CA HIS A 350 -12.78 -27.96 7.32
C HIS A 350 -11.89 -29.21 7.19
N LEU A 351 -11.39 -29.48 5.98
CA LEU A 351 -10.50 -30.60 5.74
C LEU A 351 -9.08 -30.24 6.18
N GLU A 352 -8.31 -31.24 6.60
CA GLU A 352 -6.85 -31.09 6.69
C GLU A 352 -6.27 -31.20 5.27
N PHE A 353 -5.61 -30.13 4.82
CA PHE A 353 -4.97 -30.11 3.50
C PHE A 353 -3.81 -29.11 3.48
N ARG A 354 -2.93 -29.28 2.49
CA ARG A 354 -1.90 -28.29 2.17
C ARG A 354 -2.42 -27.33 1.11
N PRO A 355 -2.40 -25.99 1.34
CA PRO A 355 -2.75 -25.02 0.32
C PRO A 355 -1.92 -25.22 -0.95
N ARG A 356 -2.59 -25.17 -2.11
CA ARG A 356 -1.96 -25.31 -3.43
C ARG A 356 -1.36 -24.00 -3.94
N GLY A 357 -1.88 -22.86 -3.49
CA GLY A 357 -1.31 -21.55 -3.81
C GLY A 357 -0.39 -21.00 -2.73
N THR A 358 0.52 -20.12 -3.13
CA THR A 358 1.40 -19.39 -2.20
C THR A 358 0.90 -17.97 -2.03
N ARG A 359 0.65 -17.54 -0.79
CA ARG A 359 0.17 -16.19 -0.49
C ARG A 359 1.33 -15.19 -0.51
N ILE A 360 1.09 -14.01 -1.08
CA ILE A 360 2.04 -12.89 -1.01
C ILE A 360 2.02 -12.22 0.38
N GLY A 361 3.19 -11.80 0.88
CA GLY A 361 3.30 -10.95 2.08
C GLY A 361 3.12 -11.64 3.42
N GLU A 362 2.63 -12.89 3.48
CA GLU A 362 2.69 -13.68 4.70
C GLU A 362 4.13 -14.20 4.90
N THR A 363 4.67 -14.11 6.12
CA THR A 363 5.73 -15.04 6.54
C THR A 363 5.21 -16.44 6.25
N PRO A 364 6.02 -17.38 5.72
CA PRO A 364 5.61 -18.77 5.61
C PRO A 364 5.40 -19.31 7.03
N ASP A 365 4.23 -19.06 7.59
CA ASP A 365 3.81 -19.63 8.85
C ASP A 365 3.36 -21.05 8.53
N ASN A 366 4.35 -21.95 8.50
CA ASN A 366 4.18 -23.39 8.34
C ASN A 366 3.71 -24.04 9.66
N THR A 367 2.84 -23.38 10.43
CA THR A 367 2.26 -23.93 11.67
C THR A 367 1.21 -25.02 11.43
N HIS A 368 1.09 -25.54 10.21
CA HIS A 368 0.48 -26.84 9.97
C HIS A 368 1.56 -27.88 9.63
N LEU A 369 1.78 -28.75 10.62
CA LEU A 369 2.78 -29.82 10.65
C LEU A 369 2.68 -30.79 9.44
N TYR A 370 3.87 -31.10 8.93
CA TYR A 370 4.38 -32.28 8.22
C TYR A 370 3.43 -33.39 7.75
N ASN A 371 3.58 -33.74 6.46
CA ASN A 371 3.82 -35.11 6.00
C ASN A 371 4.59 -35.04 4.66
N PHE A 372 5.92 -35.10 4.72
CA PHE A 372 6.66 -35.69 3.62
C PHE A 372 6.46 -37.19 3.75
N THR A 373 5.72 -37.81 2.84
CA THR A 373 5.89 -39.24 2.59
C THR A 373 7.26 -39.40 1.96
N ASP A 374 8.22 -39.85 2.76
CA ASP A 374 9.47 -40.44 2.27
C ASP A 374 9.13 -41.76 1.56
N ASP A 375 8.62 -41.66 0.33
CA ASP A 375 8.33 -42.81 -0.53
C ASP A 375 9.55 -43.25 -1.35
N SER A 376 10.75 -43.07 -0.79
CA SER A 376 12.01 -43.54 -1.39
C SER A 376 12.95 -44.25 -0.43
N ALA A 377 12.44 -44.82 0.66
CA ALA A 377 13.23 -45.65 1.57
C ALA A 377 12.49 -46.92 2.04
N MET A 378 12.00 -47.74 1.10
CA MET A 378 11.85 -49.18 1.36
C MET A 378 11.82 -49.98 0.07
N LYS A 379 12.99 -50.49 -0.33
CA LYS A 379 13.17 -51.83 -0.93
C LYS A 379 14.65 -52.10 -1.19
N ILE A 380 15.41 -52.34 -0.13
CA ILE A 380 16.43 -53.41 -0.14
C ILE A 380 16.42 -54.02 1.27
N GLN A 381 15.74 -55.16 1.43
CA GLN A 381 15.97 -56.04 2.56
C GLN A 381 17.34 -56.72 2.37
N PRO A 382 18.19 -56.78 3.39
CA PRO A 382 19.34 -57.67 3.38
C PRO A 382 18.86 -59.09 3.73
N ASN A 383 19.01 -60.03 2.79
CA ASN A 383 19.01 -61.43 3.15
C ASN A 383 20.26 -61.69 3.99
N LYS A 384 20.04 -62.09 5.24
CA LYS A 384 20.98 -62.91 6.00
C LYS A 384 20.76 -64.34 5.54
N ASP A 385 21.80 -64.93 4.96
CA ASP A 385 22.45 -66.16 5.43
C ASP A 385 23.80 -66.31 4.72
#